data_AF-A0A524FQ98-F1
#
_entry.id   AF-A0A524FQ98-F1
#
_cell.length_a   1.000
_cell.length_b   1.000
_cell.length_c   1.000
_cell.angle_alpha   90.00
_cell.angle_beta   90.00
_cell.angle_gamma   90.00
#
_symmetry.space_group_name_H-M   'P 1'
#
loop_
_entity.id
_entity.type
_entity.pdbx_description
1 polymer ?
#
loop_
_entity_poly.entity_id
_entity_poly.type
_entity_poly.pdbx_seq_one_letter_code
_entity_poly.pdbx_strand_id
1 'polypeptide(L)'
;MASEILDRQTILLQLGKIIEIQETIADYVHKRLCLKCDELLDEMWTEKRKDAYKKIRSLIDRYAFSRNLPHDDLGIMAQAIVSHLLNMQHTFLRVLVMIDMLKEESFNEIFMDSMTTISTKVHEMIVALKLMISQRESNSEDAETTLELLIKLERQIDEDNIVICRQISVATGGDTDFTCYMMRKIIADLEHISDYAKECAEIIAEI
;
A
#
# COMPACT_ATOMS: atom_id res chain seq x y z
N MET A 1 24.74 -25.51 8.19
CA MET A 1 24.64 -24.48 9.25
C MET A 1 23.20 -24.50 9.72
N ALA A 2 22.94 -24.76 11.00
CA ALA A 2 21.59 -24.64 11.54
C ALA A 2 21.21 -23.16 11.44
N SER A 3 20.17 -22.84 10.67
CA SER A 3 19.67 -21.47 10.62
C SER A 3 19.03 -21.17 11.97
N GLU A 4 19.50 -20.10 12.61
CA GLU A 4 18.96 -19.62 13.88
C GLU A 4 17.49 -19.22 13.66
N ILE A 5 16.58 -19.81 14.45
CA ILE A 5 15.15 -19.50 14.41
C ILE A 5 14.97 -18.07 14.93
N LEU A 6 14.18 -17.27 14.23
CA LEU A 6 13.98 -15.86 14.54
C LEU A 6 13.06 -15.67 15.75
N ASP A 7 13.40 -14.72 16.61
CA ASP A 7 12.52 -14.25 17.69
C ASP A 7 11.53 -13.18 17.21
N ARG A 8 10.56 -12.86 18.07
CA ARG A 8 9.53 -11.84 17.82
C ARG A 8 10.12 -10.50 17.38
N GLN A 9 11.13 -10.02 18.09
CA GLN A 9 11.72 -8.71 17.83
C GLN A 9 12.40 -8.67 16.45
N THR A 10 13.12 -9.74 16.09
CA THR A 10 13.77 -9.83 14.79
C THR A 10 12.75 -9.94 13.65
N ILE A 11 11.64 -10.66 13.87
CA ILE A 11 10.54 -10.74 12.88
C ILE A 11 9.94 -9.35 12.64
N LEU A 12 9.53 -8.64 13.68
CA LEU A 12 8.96 -7.30 13.57
C LEU A 12 9.93 -6.34 12.85
N LEU A 13 11.22 -6.41 13.16
CA LEU A 13 12.25 -5.60 12.49
C LEU A 13 12.36 -5.89 10.99
N GLN A 14 12.26 -7.15 10.57
CA GLN A 14 12.27 -7.50 9.15
C GLN A 14 11.00 -7.04 8.43
N LEU A 15 9.84 -7.18 9.08
CA LEU A 15 8.56 -6.69 8.56
C LEU A 15 8.57 -5.16 8.40
N GLY A 16 9.06 -4.43 9.39
CA GLY A 16 9.19 -2.96 9.34
C GLY A 16 10.06 -2.49 8.18
N LYS A 17 11.16 -3.19 7.89
CA LYS A 17 12.03 -2.90 6.72
C LYS A 17 11.34 -3.15 5.37
N ILE A 18 10.39 -4.08 5.31
CA ILE A 18 9.60 -4.35 4.10
C ILE A 18 8.54 -3.25 3.94
N ILE A 19 7.82 -2.93 5.00
CA ILE A 19 6.80 -1.89 5.02
C ILE A 19 7.40 -0.52 4.68
N GLU A 20 8.60 -0.19 5.16
CA GLU A 20 9.31 1.06 4.79
C GLU A 20 9.53 1.21 3.27
N ILE A 21 9.79 0.10 2.58
CA ILE A 21 9.92 0.14 1.11
C ILE A 21 8.55 0.34 0.47
N GLN A 22 7.52 -0.30 0.99
CA GLN A 22 6.14 -0.12 0.51
C GLN A 22 5.64 1.30 0.75
N GLU A 23 5.96 1.91 1.89
CA GLU A 23 5.71 3.32 2.18
C GLU A 23 6.35 4.22 1.12
N THR A 24 7.61 3.98 0.78
CA THR A 24 8.28 4.77 -0.27
C THR A 24 7.56 4.65 -1.62
N ILE A 25 7.07 3.46 -1.96
CA ILE A 25 6.33 3.23 -3.21
C ILE A 25 4.96 3.92 -3.15
N ALA A 26 4.27 3.83 -2.01
CA ALA A 26 2.99 4.50 -1.78
C ALA A 26 3.12 6.03 -1.92
N ASP A 27 4.18 6.63 -1.37
CA ASP A 27 4.49 8.05 -1.54
C ASP A 27 4.67 8.42 -3.03
N TYR A 28 5.36 7.59 -3.81
CA TYR A 28 5.54 7.84 -5.25
C TYR A 28 4.23 7.76 -6.02
N VAL A 29 3.38 6.76 -5.71
CA VAL A 29 2.04 6.62 -6.29
C VAL A 29 1.18 7.82 -5.91
N HIS A 30 1.13 8.18 -4.64
CA HIS A 30 0.36 9.32 -4.14
C HIS A 30 0.78 10.62 -4.82
N LYS A 31 2.07 10.93 -4.85
CA LYS A 31 2.59 12.13 -5.52
C LYS A 31 2.20 12.15 -6.99
N ARG A 32 2.32 11.02 -7.69
CA ARG A 32 1.95 10.96 -9.11
C ARG A 32 0.46 11.15 -9.37
N LEU A 33 -0.39 10.64 -8.49
CA LEU A 33 -1.84 10.78 -8.60
C LEU A 33 -2.36 12.12 -8.08
N CYS A 34 -1.54 12.88 -7.37
CA CYS A 34 -1.90 14.21 -6.88
C CYS A 34 -1.62 15.32 -7.91
N LEU A 35 -2.68 15.87 -8.51
CA LEU A 35 -2.58 16.98 -9.48
C LEU A 35 -1.94 18.25 -8.91
N LYS A 36 -2.09 18.50 -7.60
CA LYS A 36 -1.76 19.79 -6.97
C LYS A 36 -0.50 19.72 -6.09
N CYS A 37 0.16 18.57 -6.02
CA CYS A 37 1.23 18.34 -5.05
C CYS A 37 2.64 18.70 -5.57
N ASP A 38 2.89 18.70 -6.89
CA ASP A 38 4.20 19.10 -7.43
C ASP A 38 4.12 19.38 -8.95
N GLU A 39 4.38 20.62 -9.38
CA GLU A 39 4.43 20.99 -10.82
C GLU A 39 5.63 20.38 -11.56
N LEU A 40 6.59 19.79 -10.85
CA LEU A 40 7.81 19.15 -11.38
C LEU A 40 7.67 17.62 -11.63
N LEU A 41 6.48 17.07 -11.43
CA LEU A 41 6.27 15.61 -11.36
C LEU A 41 6.48 14.86 -12.67
N ASP A 42 6.17 15.46 -13.83
CA ASP A 42 6.27 14.74 -15.10
C ASP A 42 7.73 14.44 -15.50
N GLU A 43 8.67 15.38 -15.26
CA GLU A 43 10.09 15.14 -15.52
C GLU A 43 10.69 14.10 -14.55
N MET A 44 10.21 14.07 -13.29
CA MET A 44 10.72 13.16 -12.26
C MET A 44 10.06 11.78 -12.27
N TRP A 45 8.85 11.63 -12.82
CA TRP A 45 8.09 10.38 -12.77
C TRP A 45 8.88 9.20 -13.35
N THR A 46 9.53 9.40 -14.49
CA THR A 46 10.31 8.34 -15.15
C THR A 46 11.41 7.80 -14.25
N GLU A 47 12.08 8.66 -13.49
CA GLU A 47 13.14 8.28 -12.55
C GLU A 47 12.56 7.63 -11.30
N LYS A 48 11.53 8.23 -10.69
CA LYS A 48 10.84 7.70 -9.51
C LYS A 48 10.24 6.33 -9.76
N ARG A 49 9.64 6.12 -10.93
CA ARG A 49 9.15 4.80 -11.37
C ARG A 49 10.27 3.77 -11.50
N LYS A 50 11.40 4.13 -12.13
CA LYS A 50 12.55 3.22 -12.21
C LYS A 50 13.06 2.83 -10.82
N ASP A 51 13.09 3.80 -9.90
CA ASP A 51 13.44 3.54 -8.50
C ASP A 51 12.41 2.65 -7.80
N ALA A 52 11.11 2.88 -8.01
CA ALA A 52 10.04 2.02 -7.49
C ALA A 52 10.19 0.57 -7.96
N TYR A 53 10.42 0.32 -9.24
CA TYR A 53 10.65 -1.04 -9.76
C TYR A 53 11.91 -1.67 -9.17
N LYS A 54 12.99 -0.90 -8.98
CA LYS A 54 14.21 -1.38 -8.32
C LYS A 54 13.94 -1.75 -6.86
N LYS A 55 13.18 -0.93 -6.13
CA LYS A 55 12.75 -1.18 -4.74
C LYS A 55 11.89 -2.44 -4.64
N ILE A 56 10.88 -2.59 -5.51
CA ILE A 56 10.04 -3.79 -5.60
C ILE A 56 10.90 -5.04 -5.85
N ARG A 57 11.84 -4.98 -6.79
CA ARG A 57 12.74 -6.11 -7.05
C ARG A 57 13.59 -6.47 -5.83
N SER A 58 14.04 -5.47 -5.07
CA SER A 58 14.85 -5.67 -3.86
C SER A 58 14.09 -6.30 -2.69
N LEU A 59 12.75 -6.28 -2.71
CA LEU A 59 11.92 -6.91 -1.69
C LEU A 59 12.05 -8.44 -1.70
N ILE A 60 12.29 -9.07 -2.86
CA ILE A 60 12.41 -10.54 -2.98
C ILE A 60 13.46 -11.08 -2.00
N ASP A 61 14.63 -10.45 -1.95
CA ASP A 61 15.72 -10.87 -1.06
C ASP A 61 15.39 -10.60 0.42
N ARG A 62 14.59 -9.56 0.69
CA ARG A 62 14.18 -9.20 2.05
C ARG A 62 13.21 -10.22 2.64
N TYR A 63 12.37 -10.86 1.84
CA TYR A 63 11.51 -11.96 2.30
C TYR A 63 12.27 -13.26 2.62
N ALA A 64 13.57 -13.35 2.34
CA ALA A 64 14.36 -14.57 2.62
C ALA A 64 14.41 -14.92 4.12
N PHE A 65 14.16 -13.96 5.01
CA PHE A 65 14.06 -14.21 6.46
C PHE A 65 12.94 -15.22 6.81
N SER A 66 11.91 -15.33 5.96
CA SER A 66 10.78 -16.26 6.14
C SER A 66 11.21 -17.72 6.29
N ARG A 67 12.39 -18.09 5.77
CA ARG A 67 12.97 -19.43 5.91
C ARG A 67 13.34 -19.80 7.35
N ASN A 68 13.48 -18.80 8.21
CA ASN A 68 13.93 -18.93 9.59
C ASN A 68 12.80 -18.61 10.59
N LEU A 69 11.54 -18.53 10.13
CA LEU A 69 10.41 -18.35 11.02
C LEU A 69 10.27 -19.55 11.98
N PRO A 70 9.83 -19.33 13.23
CA PRO A 70 9.57 -20.42 14.16
C PRO A 70 8.42 -21.31 13.67
N HIS A 71 8.38 -22.56 14.13
CA HIS A 71 7.31 -23.52 13.81
C HIS A 71 6.25 -23.54 14.91
N ASP A 72 5.76 -22.36 15.27
CA ASP A 72 4.74 -22.12 16.31
C ASP A 72 3.73 -21.06 15.84
N ASP A 73 2.85 -20.62 16.74
CA ASP A 73 1.80 -19.63 16.43
C ASP A 73 2.39 -18.29 15.96
N LEU A 74 3.53 -17.85 16.51
CA LEU A 74 4.23 -16.65 16.07
C LEU A 74 4.69 -16.79 14.61
N GLY A 75 5.21 -17.96 14.23
CA GLY A 75 5.60 -18.25 12.86
C GLY A 75 4.42 -18.24 11.89
N ILE A 76 3.27 -18.77 12.31
CA ILE A 76 2.02 -18.75 11.53
C ILE A 76 1.56 -17.32 11.28
N MET A 77 1.50 -16.50 12.35
CA MET A 77 1.12 -15.08 12.24
C MET A 77 2.07 -14.30 11.34
N ALA A 78 3.39 -14.49 11.52
CA ALA A 78 4.40 -13.84 10.69
C ALA A 78 4.30 -14.25 9.21
N GLN A 79 4.01 -15.51 8.92
CA GLN A 79 3.80 -15.99 7.56
C GLN A 79 2.55 -15.37 6.92
N ALA A 80 1.46 -15.22 7.68
CA ALA A 80 0.26 -14.55 7.22
C ALA A 80 0.56 -13.08 6.85
N ILE A 81 1.25 -12.33 7.70
CA ILE A 81 1.67 -10.95 7.39
C ILE A 81 2.53 -10.93 6.11
N VAL A 82 3.50 -11.83 5.97
CA VAL A 82 4.32 -11.93 4.75
C VAL A 82 3.46 -12.13 3.49
N SER A 83 2.41 -12.95 3.58
CA SER A 83 1.47 -13.16 2.47
C SER A 83 0.74 -11.87 2.07
N HIS A 84 0.19 -11.13 3.03
CA HIS A 84 -0.49 -9.86 2.76
C HIS A 84 0.48 -8.79 2.21
N LEU A 85 1.71 -8.71 2.74
CA LEU A 85 2.73 -7.79 2.22
C LEU A 85 3.14 -8.13 0.78
N LEU A 86 3.22 -9.41 0.41
CA LEU A 86 3.47 -9.83 -0.98
C LEU A 86 2.32 -9.42 -1.92
N ASN A 87 1.07 -9.62 -1.48
CA ASN A 87 -0.10 -9.19 -2.24
C ASN A 87 -0.10 -7.67 -2.43
N MET A 88 0.20 -6.92 -1.36
CA MET A 88 0.32 -5.46 -1.41
C MET A 88 1.39 -5.01 -2.41
N GLN A 89 2.58 -5.62 -2.38
CA GLN A 89 3.65 -5.34 -3.33
C GLN A 89 3.21 -5.59 -4.79
N HIS A 90 2.56 -6.73 -5.04
CA HIS A 90 2.08 -7.06 -6.38
C HIS A 90 1.03 -6.07 -6.86
N THR A 91 0.13 -5.65 -5.97
CA THR A 91 -0.90 -4.66 -6.31
C THR A 91 -0.31 -3.28 -6.56
N PHE A 92 0.68 -2.83 -5.78
CA PHE A 92 1.43 -1.60 -6.09
C PHE A 92 2.09 -1.65 -7.47
N LEU A 93 2.70 -2.80 -7.83
CA LEU A 93 3.30 -2.96 -9.15
C LEU A 93 2.27 -2.78 -10.27
N ARG A 94 1.08 -3.34 -10.10
CA ARG A 94 -0.03 -3.18 -11.05
C ARG A 94 -0.46 -1.72 -11.15
N VAL A 95 -0.62 -1.03 -10.02
CA VAL A 95 -0.94 0.42 -10.00
C VAL A 95 0.10 1.24 -10.78
N LEU A 96 1.40 1.01 -10.56
CA LEU A 96 2.46 1.71 -11.28
C LEU A 96 2.38 1.51 -12.80
N VAL A 97 2.16 0.27 -13.25
CA VAL A 97 1.98 -0.04 -14.68
C VAL A 97 0.73 0.64 -15.24
N MET A 98 -0.36 0.63 -14.48
CA MET A 98 -1.62 1.25 -14.91
C MET A 98 -1.51 2.76 -15.03
N ILE A 99 -0.79 3.42 -14.13
CA ILE A 99 -0.50 4.85 -14.22
C ILE A 99 0.27 5.17 -15.51
N ASP A 100 1.26 4.35 -15.88
CA ASP A 100 2.01 4.54 -17.13
C ASP A 100 1.14 4.37 -18.39
N MET A 101 0.15 3.49 -18.32
CA MET A 101 -0.76 3.21 -19.44
C MET A 101 -1.68 4.39 -19.77
N LEU A 102 -1.89 5.33 -18.82
CA LEU A 102 -2.75 6.50 -19.00
C LEU A 102 -2.13 7.64 -19.84
N LYS A 103 -0.86 7.52 -20.28
CA LYS A 103 -0.16 8.37 -21.29
C LYS A 103 -0.66 9.82 -21.46
N GLU A 104 -0.29 10.72 -20.55
CA GLU A 104 -0.48 12.19 -20.67
C GLU A 104 -1.89 12.66 -21.10
N GLU A 105 -2.93 11.81 -21.00
CA GLU A 105 -4.27 12.23 -21.37
C GLU A 105 -4.75 13.31 -20.40
N SER A 106 -5.37 14.36 -20.94
CA SER A 106 -5.94 15.43 -20.12
C SER A 106 -7.14 14.89 -19.33
N PHE A 107 -6.91 14.57 -18.07
CA PHE A 107 -7.94 14.09 -17.17
C PHE A 107 -8.96 15.19 -16.83
N ASN A 108 -10.19 14.78 -16.52
CA ASN A 108 -11.12 15.66 -15.84
C ASN A 108 -10.64 15.88 -14.39
N GLU A 109 -10.57 17.13 -13.95
CA GLU A 109 -10.12 17.50 -12.59
C GLU A 109 -10.86 16.72 -11.50
N ILE A 110 -12.16 16.46 -11.69
CA ILE A 110 -13.00 15.69 -10.76
C ILE A 110 -12.39 14.32 -10.47
N PHE A 111 -11.86 13.66 -11.49
CA PHE A 111 -11.34 12.30 -11.34
C PHE A 111 -9.98 12.25 -10.64
N MET A 112 -9.18 13.29 -10.82
CA MET A 112 -7.88 13.37 -10.19
C MET A 112 -7.96 13.79 -8.72
N ASP A 113 -8.91 14.65 -8.35
CA ASP A 113 -9.18 14.96 -6.94
C ASP A 113 -9.61 13.67 -6.19
N SER A 114 -10.40 12.81 -6.82
CA SER A 114 -10.75 11.49 -6.28
C SER A 114 -9.55 10.55 -6.11
N MET A 115 -8.69 10.45 -7.13
CA MET A 115 -7.47 9.62 -7.08
C MET A 115 -6.48 10.13 -6.03
N THR A 116 -6.38 11.46 -5.88
CA THR A 116 -5.61 12.09 -4.82
C THR A 116 -6.13 11.67 -3.45
N THR A 117 -7.44 11.77 -3.23
CA THR A 117 -8.07 11.44 -1.94
C THR A 117 -7.78 10.01 -1.50
N ILE A 118 -8.02 9.03 -2.36
CA ILE A 118 -7.81 7.62 -2.02
C ILE A 118 -6.31 7.30 -1.86
N SER A 119 -5.44 7.82 -2.74
CA SER A 119 -4.00 7.57 -2.65
C SER A 119 -3.36 8.20 -1.41
N THR A 120 -3.84 9.37 -0.96
CA THR A 120 -3.41 9.99 0.30
C THR A 120 -3.72 9.08 1.48
N LYS A 121 -4.97 8.59 1.58
CA LYS A 121 -5.40 7.72 2.68
C LYS A 121 -4.65 6.39 2.68
N VAL A 122 -4.42 5.79 1.50
CA VAL A 122 -3.59 4.59 1.38
C VAL A 122 -2.16 4.86 1.87
N HIS A 123 -1.55 5.98 1.46
CA HIS A 123 -0.22 6.35 1.94
C HIS A 123 -0.20 6.55 3.47
N GLU A 124 -1.16 7.28 4.04
CA GLU A 124 -1.32 7.45 5.49
C GLU A 124 -1.47 6.10 6.21
N MET A 125 -2.20 5.15 5.60
CA MET A 125 -2.39 3.81 6.14
C MET A 125 -1.08 3.01 6.18
N ILE A 126 -0.24 3.09 5.13
CA ILE A 126 1.07 2.41 5.15
C ILE A 126 2.02 3.05 6.17
N VAL A 127 1.99 4.38 6.31
CA VAL A 127 2.75 5.09 7.36
C VAL A 127 2.32 4.65 8.76
N ALA A 128 1.01 4.55 9.00
CA ALA A 128 0.47 4.08 10.28
C ALA A 128 0.83 2.61 10.56
N LEU A 129 0.81 1.75 9.53
CA LEU A 129 1.21 0.34 9.67
C LEU A 129 2.70 0.21 10.08
N LYS A 130 3.58 1.03 9.50
CA LYS A 130 4.98 1.10 9.90
C LYS A 130 5.14 1.57 11.36
N LEU A 131 4.38 2.60 11.75
CA LEU A 131 4.37 3.09 13.12
C LEU A 131 3.95 1.98 14.09
N MET A 132 2.90 1.23 13.76
CA MET A 132 2.40 0.13 14.58
C MET A 132 3.45 -0.96 14.83
N ILE A 133 4.26 -1.32 13.82
CA ILE A 133 5.40 -2.24 14.01
C ILE A 133 6.37 -1.69 15.06
N SER A 134 6.77 -0.42 14.96
CA SER A 134 7.70 0.19 15.92
C SER A 134 7.13 0.28 17.35
N GLN A 135 5.82 0.49 17.48
CA GLN A 135 5.12 0.48 18.77
C GLN A 135 5.07 -0.94 19.34
N ARG A 136 4.81 -1.96 18.53
CA ARG A 136 4.81 -3.38 18.98
C ARG A 136 6.22 -3.88 19.32
N GLU A 137 7.26 -3.39 18.65
CA GLU A 137 8.66 -3.66 19.01
C GLU A 137 9.00 -3.13 20.42
N SER A 138 8.44 -1.97 20.79
CA SER A 138 8.64 -1.34 22.09
C SER A 138 7.59 -1.73 23.15
N ASN A 139 6.67 -2.64 22.82
CA ASN A 139 5.51 -3.04 23.65
C ASN A 139 4.67 -1.84 24.12
N SER A 140 4.46 -0.85 23.24
CA SER A 140 3.62 0.32 23.54
C SER A 140 2.12 0.00 23.43
N GLU A 141 1.34 0.49 24.39
CA GLU A 141 -0.13 0.47 24.35
C GLU A 141 -0.69 1.33 23.19
N ASP A 142 0.11 2.28 22.65
CA ASP A 142 -0.27 3.13 21.52
C ASP A 142 -0.54 2.34 20.22
N ALA A 143 -0.09 1.09 20.16
CA ALA A 143 -0.34 0.20 19.03
C ALA A 143 -1.83 -0.08 18.82
N GLU A 144 -2.63 -0.08 19.90
CA GLU A 144 -4.08 -0.29 19.81
C GLU A 144 -4.78 0.92 19.19
N THR A 145 -4.39 2.13 19.60
CA THR A 145 -4.88 3.37 18.97
C THR A 145 -4.52 3.44 17.50
N THR A 146 -3.33 2.94 17.13
CA THR A 146 -2.90 2.88 15.74
C THR A 146 -3.67 1.83 14.93
N LEU A 147 -4.02 0.70 15.54
CA LEU A 147 -4.93 -0.28 14.93
C LEU A 147 -6.31 0.33 14.63
N GLU A 148 -6.91 1.03 15.60
CA GLU A 148 -8.20 1.70 15.41
C GLU A 148 -8.15 2.74 14.27
N LEU A 149 -7.04 3.47 14.16
CA LEU A 149 -6.80 4.39 13.04
C LEU A 149 -6.74 3.65 11.70
N LEU A 150 -6.03 2.53 11.62
CA LEU A 150 -5.91 1.71 10.41
C LEU A 150 -7.27 1.17 9.97
N ILE A 151 -8.07 0.63 10.88
CA ILE A 151 -9.43 0.15 10.62
C ILE A 151 -10.33 1.31 10.15
N LYS A 152 -10.19 2.49 10.74
CA LYS A 152 -10.95 3.68 10.33
C LYS A 152 -10.56 4.12 8.92
N LEU A 153 -9.27 4.12 8.59
CA LEU A 153 -8.78 4.50 7.26
C LEU A 153 -9.28 3.54 6.18
N GLU A 154 -9.25 2.23 6.41
CA GLU A 154 -9.80 1.23 5.49
C GLU A 154 -11.28 1.50 5.19
N ARG A 155 -12.13 1.67 6.21
CA ARG A 155 -13.55 2.00 6.00
C ARG A 155 -13.76 3.27 5.20
N GLN A 156 -12.94 4.30 5.44
CA GLN A 156 -13.00 5.54 4.69
C GLN A 156 -12.56 5.36 3.22
N ILE A 157 -11.65 4.44 2.95
CA ILE A 157 -11.21 4.10 1.60
C ILE A 157 -12.30 3.32 0.86
N ASP A 158 -12.97 2.37 1.52
CA ASP A 158 -14.11 1.63 0.97
C ASP A 158 -15.26 2.57 0.58
N GLU A 159 -15.63 3.46 1.50
CA GLU A 159 -16.69 4.45 1.28
C GLU A 159 -16.35 5.37 0.10
N ASP A 160 -15.11 5.86 0.04
CA ASP A 160 -14.63 6.68 -1.08
C ASP A 160 -14.63 5.90 -2.39
N ASN A 161 -14.18 4.64 -2.40
CA ASN A 161 -14.15 3.79 -3.59
C ASN A 161 -15.57 3.68 -4.21
N ILE A 162 -16.59 3.45 -3.39
CA ILE A 162 -17.99 3.41 -3.83
C ILE A 162 -18.42 4.74 -4.44
N VAL A 163 -18.15 5.85 -3.74
CA VAL A 163 -18.55 7.20 -4.17
C VAL A 163 -17.87 7.57 -5.49
N ILE A 164 -16.56 7.35 -5.59
CA ILE A 164 -15.77 7.67 -6.77
C ILE A 164 -16.19 6.81 -7.96
N CYS A 165 -16.36 5.49 -7.79
CA CYS A 165 -16.82 4.61 -8.86
C CYS A 165 -18.20 5.03 -9.40
N ARG A 166 -19.09 5.52 -8.53
CA ARG A 166 -20.37 6.10 -8.92
C ARG A 166 -20.20 7.42 -9.68
N GLN A 167 -19.35 8.32 -9.20
CA GLN A 167 -19.06 9.59 -9.87
C GLN A 167 -18.50 9.37 -11.29
N ILE A 168 -17.57 8.41 -11.46
CA ILE A 168 -17.06 8.02 -12.78
C ILE A 168 -18.19 7.53 -13.67
N SER A 169 -19.09 6.69 -13.16
CA SER A 169 -20.22 6.18 -13.95
C SER A 169 -21.19 7.28 -14.40
N VAL A 170 -21.45 8.27 -13.53
CA VAL A 170 -22.32 9.41 -13.87
C VAL A 170 -21.66 10.35 -14.87
N ALA A 171 -20.39 10.71 -14.63
CA ALA A 171 -19.65 11.65 -15.48
C ALA A 171 -19.43 11.11 -16.91
N THR A 172 -19.40 9.78 -17.07
CA THR A 172 -19.26 9.12 -18.37
C THR A 172 -20.59 8.79 -19.05
N GLY A 173 -21.72 9.05 -18.40
CA GLY A 173 -23.02 8.59 -18.90
C GLY A 173 -23.14 7.07 -19.03
N GLY A 174 -22.27 6.31 -18.35
CA GLY A 174 -22.16 4.85 -18.46
C GLY A 174 -21.20 4.36 -19.55
N ASP A 175 -20.66 5.23 -20.39
CA ASP A 175 -19.65 4.86 -21.38
C ASP A 175 -18.34 4.47 -20.67
N THR A 176 -17.66 3.45 -21.20
CA THR A 176 -16.40 2.95 -20.66
C THR A 176 -15.32 3.07 -21.72
N ASP A 177 -14.76 4.26 -21.84
CA ASP A 177 -13.49 4.41 -22.54
C ASP A 177 -12.35 3.76 -21.73
N PHE A 178 -11.21 3.61 -22.39
CA PHE A 178 -10.02 3.00 -21.80
C PHE A 178 -9.60 3.71 -20.52
N THR A 179 -9.60 5.05 -20.52
CA THR A 179 -9.15 5.88 -19.40
C THR A 179 -10.05 5.68 -18.18
N CYS A 180 -11.36 5.70 -18.34
CA CYS A 180 -12.32 5.45 -17.27
C CYS A 180 -12.18 4.04 -16.68
N TYR A 181 -11.93 3.03 -17.52
CA TYR A 181 -11.64 1.68 -17.05
C TYR A 181 -10.37 1.65 -16.19
N MET A 182 -9.28 2.23 -16.70
CA MET A 182 -7.99 2.26 -16.01
C MET A 182 -8.08 2.96 -14.66
N MET A 183 -8.81 4.08 -14.58
CA MET A 183 -9.03 4.80 -13.33
C MET A 183 -9.77 3.98 -12.29
N ARG A 184 -10.92 3.39 -12.65
CA ARG A 184 -11.66 2.49 -11.75
C ARG A 184 -10.78 1.35 -11.27
N LYS A 185 -9.94 0.82 -12.16
CA LYS A 185 -9.05 -0.29 -11.81
C LYS A 185 -7.94 0.13 -10.84
N ILE A 186 -7.36 1.32 -10.99
CA ILE A 186 -6.39 1.88 -10.03
C ILE A 186 -7.06 2.09 -8.66
N ILE A 187 -8.25 2.69 -8.62
CA ILE A 187 -8.99 2.92 -7.36
C ILE A 187 -9.26 1.60 -6.65
N ALA A 188 -9.77 0.60 -7.37
CA ALA A 188 -10.02 -0.72 -6.80
C ALA A 188 -8.73 -1.42 -6.32
N ASP A 189 -7.62 -1.27 -7.04
CA ASP A 189 -6.34 -1.84 -6.60
C ASP A 189 -5.76 -1.07 -5.38
N LEU A 190 -6.04 0.23 -5.23
CA LEU A 190 -5.67 1.02 -4.04
C LEU A 190 -6.51 0.63 -2.81
N GLU A 191 -7.79 0.31 -2.98
CA GLU A 191 -8.64 -0.22 -1.92
C GLU A 191 -8.22 -1.65 -1.50
N HIS A 192 -7.90 -2.54 -2.44
CA HIS A 192 -7.32 -3.84 -2.07
C HIS A 192 -6.00 -3.70 -1.27
N ILE A 193 -5.20 -2.65 -1.53
CA ILE A 193 -3.99 -2.37 -0.73
C ILE A 193 -4.37 -2.02 0.71
N SER A 194 -5.44 -1.26 0.94
CA SER A 194 -5.91 -0.98 2.30
C SER A 194 -6.40 -2.24 3.00
N ASP A 195 -7.10 -3.13 2.31
CA ASP A 195 -7.53 -4.41 2.91
C ASP A 195 -6.34 -5.20 3.43
N TYR A 196 -5.30 -5.37 2.60
CA TYR A 196 -4.08 -6.08 3.01
C TYR A 196 -3.35 -5.37 4.17
N ALA A 197 -3.35 -4.04 4.19
CA ALA A 197 -2.73 -3.28 5.27
C ALA A 197 -3.48 -3.44 6.59
N LYS A 198 -4.82 -3.48 6.56
CA LYS A 198 -5.65 -3.76 7.73
C LYS A 198 -5.45 -5.19 8.23
N GLU A 199 -5.48 -6.17 7.33
CA GLU A 199 -5.25 -7.58 7.70
C GLU A 199 -3.86 -7.74 8.34
N CYS A 200 -2.83 -7.07 7.81
CA CYS A 200 -1.52 -7.01 8.48
C CYS A 200 -1.62 -6.41 9.88
N ALA A 201 -2.32 -5.29 10.04
CA ALA A 201 -2.44 -4.58 11.31
C ALA A 201 -3.12 -5.42 12.38
N GLU A 202 -4.22 -6.10 12.04
CA GLU A 202 -4.95 -6.99 12.94
C GLU A 202 -4.04 -8.13 13.43
N ILE A 203 -3.26 -8.75 12.53
CA ILE A 203 -2.32 -9.81 12.93
C ILE A 203 -1.16 -9.25 13.76
N ILE A 204 -0.61 -8.08 13.41
CA ILE A 204 0.46 -7.41 14.17
C ILE A 204 -0.01 -7.06 15.59
N ALA A 205 -1.30 -6.79 15.79
CA ALA A 205 -1.86 -6.52 17.11
C ALA A 205 -1.79 -7.74 18.04
N GLU A 206 -1.86 -8.94 17.46
CA GLU A 206 -1.83 -10.22 18.17
C GLU A 206 -0.40 -10.75 18.44
N ILE A 207 0.62 -10.17 17.77
CA ILE A 207 2.05 -10.51 17.95
C ILE A 207 2.66 -9.81 19.17
#